data_AF-A0A176S7S2-F1
#
_entry.id   AF-A0A176S7S2-F1
#
_cell.length_a   1.000
_cell.length_b   1.000
_cell.length_c   1.000
_cell.angle_alpha   90.00
_cell.angle_beta   90.00
_cell.angle_gamma   90.00
#
_symmetry.space_group_name_H-M   'P 1'
#
loop_
_entity.id
_entity.type
_entity.pdbx_description
1 polymer ?
#
loop_
_entity_poly.entity_id
_entity_poly.type
_entity_poly.pdbx_seq_one_letter_code
_entity_poly.pdbx_strand_id
1 'polypeptide(L)'
;MPVIIKVLGFSVALTLVFTLIANLLPQVEGEAPVEKTFDPAAFTEESFVALGEELFKGKGTCTLCHNNMGRAPDILAMNMVETAVERLAEARYQGAATDAESYLRESLLEPSVYVVKNYGKKGSNDTESPMPIINKAPIQLSDIEMDALIAYMQAKDGNSVTVALPTSTPPVEEKTAAASAAPVVAKNAEEAIKQYGCM
;
A
#
# COMPACT_ATOMS: atom_id res chain seq x y z
N MET A 1 -9.18 49.26 -30.26
CA MET A 1 -8.27 48.38 -31.03
C MET A 1 -6.98 47.97 -30.30
N PRO A 2 -6.14 48.87 -29.77
CA PRO A 2 -4.79 48.48 -29.32
C PRO A 2 -4.79 47.59 -28.07
N VAL A 3 -5.77 47.75 -27.18
CA VAL A 3 -5.91 46.89 -25.99
C VAL A 3 -6.34 45.47 -26.38
N ILE A 4 -7.29 45.33 -27.30
CA ILE A 4 -7.77 44.02 -27.78
C ILE A 4 -6.64 43.23 -28.44
N ILE A 5 -5.81 43.88 -29.27
CA ILE A 5 -4.66 43.24 -29.92
C ILE A 5 -3.61 42.80 -28.88
N LYS A 6 -3.33 43.62 -27.85
CA LYS A 6 -2.40 43.26 -26.77
C LYS A 6 -2.89 42.08 -25.93
N VAL A 7 -4.18 42.05 -25.63
CA VAL A 7 -4.80 40.94 -24.87
C VAL A 7 -4.77 39.66 -25.69
N LEU A 8 -5.17 39.71 -26.97
CA LEU A 8 -5.10 38.54 -27.86
C LEU A 8 -3.67 38.04 -28.04
N GLY A 9 -2.70 38.94 -28.23
CA GLY A 9 -1.29 38.59 -28.34
C GLY A 9 -0.75 37.92 -27.07
N PHE A 10 -1.10 38.45 -25.89
CA PHE A 10 -0.71 37.85 -24.61
C PHE A 10 -1.32 36.46 -24.41
N SER A 11 -2.63 36.30 -24.69
CA SER A 11 -3.30 35.01 -24.54
C SER A 11 -2.71 33.94 -25.47
N VAL A 12 -2.46 34.29 -26.74
CA VAL A 12 -1.84 33.37 -27.70
C VAL A 12 -0.41 33.01 -27.27
N ALA A 13 0.38 33.99 -26.83
CA ALA A 13 1.73 33.75 -26.33
C ALA A 13 1.73 32.81 -25.11
N LEU A 14 0.82 33.02 -24.16
CA LEU A 14 0.69 32.20 -22.97
C LEU A 14 0.31 30.75 -23.34
N THR A 15 -0.68 30.56 -24.22
CA THR A 15 -1.06 29.24 -24.70
C THR A 15 0.10 28.52 -25.38
N LEU A 16 0.83 29.22 -26.27
CA LEU A 16 1.98 28.64 -26.95
C LEU A 16 3.11 28.24 -25.99
N VAL A 17 3.36 29.03 -24.95
CA VAL A 17 4.35 28.68 -23.91
C VAL A 17 3.93 27.42 -23.16
N PHE A 18 2.67 27.30 -22.74
CA PHE A 18 2.18 26.08 -22.09
C PHE A 18 2.23 24.87 -23.03
N THR A 19 1.84 25.03 -24.29
CA THR A 19 1.91 23.96 -25.30
C THR A 19 3.36 23.54 -25.56
N LEU A 20 4.31 24.48 -25.61
CA LEU A 20 5.73 24.19 -25.76
C LEU A 20 6.25 23.39 -24.57
N ILE A 21 5.96 23.83 -23.35
CA ILE A 21 6.39 23.13 -22.13
C ILE A 21 5.78 21.73 -22.07
N ALA A 22 4.50 21.58 -22.40
CA ALA A 22 3.85 20.28 -22.46
C ALA A 22 4.48 19.34 -23.50
N ASN A 23 4.92 19.84 -24.65
CA ASN A 23 5.61 19.03 -25.66
C ASN A 23 7.10 18.79 -25.36
N LEU A 24 7.72 19.65 -24.55
CA LEU A 24 9.09 19.47 -24.05
C LEU A 24 9.16 18.42 -22.94
N LEU A 25 8.10 18.31 -22.14
CA LEU A 25 7.98 17.24 -21.17
C LEU A 25 7.77 15.92 -21.93
N PRO A 26 8.51 14.85 -21.59
CA PRO A 26 8.24 13.52 -22.12
C PRO A 26 6.77 13.19 -21.90
N GLN A 27 6.05 12.93 -22.98
CA GLN A 27 4.66 12.47 -22.94
C GLN A 27 4.67 11.02 -22.45
N VAL A 28 4.75 10.85 -21.14
CA VAL A 28 4.59 9.54 -20.51
C VAL A 28 3.09 9.28 -20.49
N GLU A 29 2.61 8.50 -21.47
CA GLU A 29 1.30 7.88 -21.36
C GLU A 29 1.27 7.14 -20.03
N GLY A 30 0.24 7.38 -19.22
CA GLY A 30 0.01 6.60 -18.02
C GLY A 30 -0.34 5.18 -18.45
N GLU A 31 0.66 4.36 -18.77
CA GLU A 31 0.49 2.93 -18.79
C GLU A 31 -0.13 2.58 -17.45
N ALA A 32 -1.31 1.94 -17.49
CA ALA A 32 -1.92 1.40 -16.28
C ALA A 32 -0.80 0.70 -15.51
N PRO A 33 -0.68 0.90 -14.18
CA PRO A 33 0.36 0.26 -13.39
C PRO A 33 0.39 -1.19 -13.83
N VAL A 34 1.52 -1.63 -14.40
CA VAL A 34 1.63 -3.00 -14.87
C VAL A 34 1.26 -3.84 -13.67
N GLU A 35 0.08 -4.47 -13.70
CA GLU A 35 -0.33 -5.37 -12.64
C GLU A 35 0.75 -6.45 -12.70
N LYS A 36 1.68 -6.42 -11.73
CA LYS A 36 2.65 -7.49 -11.57
C LYS A 36 1.80 -8.72 -11.33
N THR A 37 1.55 -9.48 -12.39
CA THR A 37 0.77 -10.71 -12.33
C THR A 37 1.55 -11.62 -11.40
N PHE A 38 0.99 -11.84 -10.20
CA PHE A 38 1.55 -12.70 -9.18
C PHE A 38 1.55 -14.12 -9.72
N ASP A 39 2.68 -14.58 -10.26
CA ASP A 39 2.85 -15.99 -10.64
C ASP A 39 3.24 -16.79 -9.38
N PRO A 40 2.31 -17.55 -8.78
CA PRO A 40 2.56 -18.26 -7.53
C PRO A 40 3.63 -19.36 -7.68
N ALA A 41 3.88 -19.83 -8.91
CA ALA A 41 4.89 -20.85 -9.19
C ALA A 41 6.34 -20.31 -9.19
N ALA A 42 6.50 -18.98 -9.16
CA ALA A 42 7.80 -18.30 -9.15
C ALA A 42 8.23 -17.77 -7.77
N PHE A 43 7.42 -17.98 -6.71
CA PHE A 43 7.77 -17.50 -5.38
C PHE A 43 8.76 -18.43 -4.68
N THR A 44 10.03 -18.02 -4.68
CA THR A 44 11.01 -18.49 -3.70
C THR A 44 10.87 -17.66 -2.43
N GLU A 45 11.36 -18.17 -1.30
CA GLU A 45 11.42 -17.40 -0.06
C GLU A 45 12.17 -16.07 -0.25
N GLU A 46 13.28 -16.10 -1.00
CA GLU A 46 14.06 -14.90 -1.32
C GLU A 46 13.26 -13.87 -2.13
N SER A 47 12.51 -14.29 -3.16
CA SER A 47 11.70 -13.34 -3.96
C SER A 47 10.52 -12.80 -3.16
N PHE A 48 9.98 -13.58 -2.22
CA PHE A 48 8.91 -13.15 -1.33
C PHE A 48 9.39 -12.13 -0.30
N VAL A 49 10.57 -12.37 0.30
CA VAL A 49 11.25 -11.40 1.18
C VAL A 49 11.57 -10.11 0.42
N ALA A 50 12.09 -10.21 -0.80
CA ALA A 50 12.37 -9.04 -1.64
C ALA A 50 11.10 -8.23 -1.96
N LEU A 51 9.98 -8.90 -2.23
CA LEU A 51 8.69 -8.24 -2.40
C LEU A 51 8.27 -7.50 -1.11
N GLY A 52 8.43 -8.12 0.05
CA GLY A 52 8.16 -7.48 1.34
C GLY A 52 8.97 -6.20 1.56
N GLU A 53 10.25 -6.21 1.17
CA GLU A 53 11.11 -5.03 1.22
C GLU A 53 10.65 -3.91 0.26
N GLU A 54 10.27 -4.28 -0.97
CA GLU A 54 9.71 -3.33 -1.96
C GLU A 54 8.42 -2.70 -1.43
N LEU A 55 7.53 -3.50 -0.84
CA LEU A 55 6.28 -3.02 -0.25
C LEU A 55 6.54 -2.10 0.94
N PHE A 56 7.48 -2.45 1.82
CA PHE A 56 7.85 -1.63 2.98
C PHE A 56 8.29 -0.22 2.58
N LYS A 57 9.11 -0.12 1.52
CA LYS A 57 9.67 1.13 1.01
C LYS A 57 8.74 1.88 0.05
N GLY A 58 7.83 1.16 -0.61
CA GLY A 58 6.94 1.66 -1.64
C GLY A 58 5.48 1.70 -1.18
N LYS A 59 4.66 0.79 -1.70
CA LYS A 59 3.19 0.78 -1.55
C LYS A 59 2.72 0.85 -0.08
N GLY A 60 3.40 0.14 0.82
CA GLY A 60 3.09 0.13 2.25
C GLY A 60 3.37 1.46 2.95
N THR A 61 4.20 2.33 2.36
CA THR A 61 4.60 3.64 2.91
C THR A 61 5.16 3.58 4.34
N CYS A 62 5.64 2.41 4.77
CA CYS A 62 6.00 2.13 6.16
C CYS A 62 7.15 3.05 6.62
N THR A 63 8.11 3.32 5.73
CA THR A 63 9.26 4.20 5.93
C THR A 63 8.90 5.66 6.25
N LEU A 64 7.66 6.10 5.98
CA LEU A 64 7.22 7.46 6.35
C LEU A 64 7.12 7.65 7.87
N CYS A 65 6.91 6.57 8.61
CA CYS A 65 6.76 6.58 10.07
C CYS A 65 7.84 5.75 10.76
N HIS A 66 8.14 4.57 10.21
CA HIS A 66 9.10 3.62 10.74
C HIS A 66 10.51 3.93 10.22
N ASN A 67 11.18 4.82 10.93
CA ASN A 67 12.53 5.29 10.67
C ASN A 67 13.13 5.87 11.96
N ASN A 68 14.33 6.43 11.85
CA ASN A 68 15.06 7.02 12.96
C ASN A 68 14.59 8.42 13.41
N MET A 69 13.48 8.94 12.88
CA MET A 69 12.94 10.28 13.20
C MET A 69 11.97 10.26 14.39
N GLY A 70 11.70 9.10 14.98
CA GLY A 70 10.95 8.96 16.23
C GLY A 70 9.43 9.09 16.12
N ARG A 71 8.86 9.02 14.91
CA ARG A 71 7.40 9.06 14.69
C ARG A 71 6.72 7.73 15.03
N ALA A 72 7.41 6.63 14.79
CA ALA A 72 7.03 5.28 15.17
C ALA A 72 8.28 4.53 15.68
N PRO A 73 8.15 3.32 16.24
CA PRO A 73 9.30 2.49 16.54
C PRO A 73 10.16 2.31 15.28
N ASP A 74 11.48 2.49 15.37
CA ASP A 74 12.42 2.22 14.28
C ASP A 74 12.59 0.70 14.04
N ILE A 75 11.56 0.07 13.47
CA ILE A 75 11.50 -1.38 13.24
C ILE A 75 12.52 -1.90 12.22
N LEU A 76 13.19 -1.00 11.48
CA LEU A 76 14.33 -1.35 10.63
C LEU A 76 15.59 -1.64 11.46
N ALA A 77 15.72 -1.04 12.65
CA ALA A 77 16.85 -1.25 13.55
C ALA A 77 16.57 -2.30 14.64
N MET A 78 15.31 -2.70 14.83
CA MET A 78 14.90 -3.68 15.85
C MET A 78 14.81 -5.09 15.28
N ASN A 79 15.12 -6.09 16.11
CA ASN A 79 14.76 -7.47 15.83
C ASN A 79 13.28 -7.67 16.13
N MET A 80 12.46 -7.82 15.09
CA MET A 80 11.01 -7.82 15.22
C MET A 80 10.46 -9.13 15.79
N VAL A 81 11.17 -10.25 15.63
CA VAL A 81 10.77 -11.53 16.23
C VAL A 81 11.01 -11.51 17.73
N GLU A 82 12.20 -11.07 18.16
CA GLU A 82 12.51 -10.92 19.59
C GLU A 82 11.60 -9.86 20.25
N THR A 83 11.43 -8.71 19.59
CA THR A 83 10.55 -7.65 20.08
C THR A 83 9.11 -8.15 20.23
N ALA A 84 8.60 -8.94 19.28
CA ALA A 84 7.26 -9.52 19.38
C ALA A 84 7.11 -10.40 20.62
N VAL A 85 8.09 -11.27 20.91
CA VAL A 85 8.09 -12.11 22.12
C VAL A 85 8.04 -11.26 23.39
N GLU A 86 8.82 -10.18 23.45
CA GLU A 86 8.78 -9.24 24.57
C GLU A 86 7.40 -8.58 24.71
N ARG A 87 6.79 -8.13 23.60
CA ARG A 87 5.49 -7.44 23.63
C ARG A 87 4.36 -8.37 24.03
N LEU A 88 4.37 -9.61 23.55
CA LEU A 88 3.39 -10.64 23.91
C LEU A 88 3.42 -10.97 25.41
N ALA A 89 4.58 -10.81 26.06
CA ALA A 89 4.72 -11.00 27.50
C ALA A 89 4.26 -9.79 28.36
N GLU A 90 3.96 -8.65 27.74
CA GLU A 90 3.54 -7.46 28.49
C GLU A 90 2.09 -7.56 28.97
N ALA A 91 1.85 -7.17 30.23
CA ALA A 91 0.50 -7.10 30.80
C ALA A 91 -0.44 -6.12 30.08
N ARG A 92 0.11 -5.24 29.23
CA ARG A 92 -0.65 -4.29 28.40
C ARG A 92 -1.08 -4.87 27.06
N TYR A 93 -0.58 -6.03 26.68
CA TYR A 93 -0.98 -6.70 25.46
C TYR A 93 -2.39 -7.25 25.62
N GLN A 94 -3.29 -6.84 24.73
CA GLN A 94 -4.72 -7.20 24.77
C GLN A 94 -5.18 -7.96 23.51
N GLY A 95 -4.22 -8.35 22.68
CA GLY A 95 -4.50 -9.06 21.43
C GLY A 95 -4.61 -10.57 21.60
N ALA A 96 -4.78 -11.24 20.48
CA ALA A 96 -4.96 -12.68 20.40
C ALA A 96 -3.73 -13.40 19.82
N ALA A 97 -2.70 -12.67 19.38
CA ALA A 97 -1.49 -13.27 18.86
C ALA A 97 -0.74 -14.07 19.93
N THR A 98 -0.09 -15.13 19.49
CA THR A 98 0.64 -16.08 20.36
C THR A 98 2.08 -16.30 19.91
N ASP A 99 2.44 -15.75 18.76
CA ASP A 99 3.76 -15.86 18.14
C ASP A 99 4.09 -14.58 17.36
N ALA A 100 5.34 -14.49 16.88
CA ALA A 100 5.82 -13.30 16.21
C ALA A 100 5.08 -13.00 14.89
N GLU A 101 4.68 -14.03 14.14
CA GLU A 101 3.95 -13.85 12.88
C GLU A 101 2.57 -13.26 13.12
N SER A 102 1.80 -13.89 14.00
CA SER A 102 0.47 -13.41 14.38
C SER A 102 0.52 -12.03 15.02
N TYR A 103 1.56 -11.71 15.79
CA TYR A 103 1.75 -10.38 16.38
C TYR A 103 2.01 -9.31 15.31
N LEU A 104 2.88 -9.60 14.34
CA LEU A 104 3.14 -8.69 13.22
C LEU A 104 1.90 -8.50 12.35
N ARG A 105 1.16 -9.59 12.07
CA ARG A 105 -0.10 -9.54 11.32
C ARG A 105 -1.17 -8.73 12.05
N GLU A 106 -1.35 -8.95 13.35
CA GLU A 106 -2.28 -8.18 14.19
C GLU A 106 -1.88 -6.70 14.22
N SER A 107 -0.58 -6.39 14.29
CA SER A 107 -0.08 -5.01 14.23
C SER A 107 -0.41 -4.30 12.91
N LEU A 108 -0.56 -5.03 11.80
CA LEU A 108 -0.94 -4.48 10.48
C LEU A 108 -2.46 -4.29 10.36
N LEU A 109 -3.25 -5.19 10.94
CA LEU A 109 -4.70 -5.24 10.79
C LEU A 109 -5.44 -4.46 11.88
N GLU A 110 -4.93 -4.49 13.10
CA GLU A 110 -5.56 -3.91 14.29
C GLU A 110 -4.50 -3.18 15.15
N PRO A 111 -3.83 -2.15 14.60
CA PRO A 111 -2.67 -1.52 15.25
C PRO A 111 -2.96 -0.88 16.62
N SER A 112 -4.22 -0.68 16.98
CA SER A 112 -4.63 -0.14 18.30
C SER A 112 -4.84 -1.23 19.36
N VAL A 113 -4.79 -2.52 19.02
CA VAL A 113 -4.88 -3.63 19.99
C VAL A 113 -3.69 -3.60 20.95
N TYR A 114 -2.51 -3.29 20.43
CA TYR A 114 -1.33 -3.01 21.22
C TYR A 114 -0.54 -1.87 20.61
N VAL A 115 -0.44 -0.75 21.34
CA VAL A 115 0.36 0.40 20.95
C VAL A 115 1.61 0.46 21.79
N VAL A 116 2.77 0.40 21.13
CA VAL A 116 4.07 0.54 21.80
C VAL A 116 4.10 1.83 22.60
N LYS A 117 4.63 1.75 23.82
CA LYS A 117 4.70 2.88 24.74
C LYS A 117 5.33 4.12 24.08
N ASN A 118 4.69 5.27 24.27
CA ASN A 118 5.03 6.59 23.73
C ASN A 118 4.81 6.77 22.21
N TYR A 119 4.19 5.82 21.52
CA TYR A 119 3.90 5.91 20.08
C TYR A 119 2.41 6.02 19.75
N GLY A 120 1.53 6.12 20.75
CA GLY A 120 0.12 6.41 20.53
C GLY A 120 -0.15 7.84 20.10
N LYS A 121 -1.34 8.07 19.57
CA LYS A 121 -1.84 9.42 19.32
C LYS A 121 -1.78 10.25 20.60
N LYS A 122 -1.36 11.50 20.48
CA LYS A 122 -1.25 12.42 21.62
C LYS A 122 -2.59 12.51 22.36
N GLY A 123 -2.57 12.22 23.66
CA GLY A 123 -3.77 12.23 24.51
C GLY A 123 -4.53 10.89 24.58
N SER A 124 -4.17 9.88 23.80
CA SER A 124 -4.78 8.54 23.90
C SER A 124 -4.15 7.66 24.97
N ASN A 125 -3.04 8.07 25.58
CA ASN A 125 -2.27 7.25 26.52
C ASN A 125 -1.88 5.88 25.93
N ASP A 126 -1.42 5.88 24.67
CA ASP A 126 -1.04 4.66 23.94
C ASP A 126 -2.17 3.62 23.86
N THR A 127 -3.41 4.08 23.65
CA THR A 127 -4.58 3.22 23.38
C THR A 127 -5.09 3.34 21.95
N GLU A 128 -4.62 4.34 21.21
CA GLU A 128 -4.98 4.55 19.80
C GLU A 128 -3.71 4.75 18.98
N SER A 129 -3.52 3.90 17.98
CA SER A 129 -2.36 3.95 17.10
C SER A 129 -2.51 5.03 16.01
N PRO A 130 -1.44 5.78 15.71
CA PRO A 130 -1.40 6.64 14.53
C PRO A 130 -1.20 5.86 13.22
N MET A 131 -0.85 4.57 13.29
CA MET A 131 -0.70 3.70 12.12
C MET A 131 -2.08 3.37 11.53
N PRO A 132 -2.28 3.52 10.21
CA PRO A 132 -3.53 3.12 9.57
C PRO A 132 -3.65 1.59 9.52
N ILE A 133 -4.88 1.09 9.41
CA ILE A 133 -5.14 -0.32 9.10
C ILE A 133 -4.68 -0.58 7.66
N ILE A 134 -3.71 -1.46 7.49
CA ILE A 134 -2.91 -1.54 6.26
C ILE A 134 -3.69 -2.10 5.06
N ASN A 135 -4.70 -2.95 5.30
CA ASN A 135 -5.57 -3.49 4.26
C ASN A 135 -6.74 -2.55 3.86
N LYS A 136 -6.77 -1.31 4.38
CA LYS A 136 -7.75 -0.29 4.03
C LYS A 136 -7.10 0.87 3.29
N ALA A 137 -7.94 1.70 2.67
CA ALA A 137 -7.49 2.96 2.09
C ALA A 137 -6.76 3.82 3.14
N PRO A 138 -5.64 4.48 2.78
CA PRO A 138 -5.10 4.63 1.42
C PRO A 138 -4.14 3.53 0.95
N ILE A 139 -3.69 2.62 1.81
CA ILE A 139 -2.59 1.68 1.50
C ILE A 139 -3.08 0.44 0.74
N GLN A 140 -4.15 -0.20 1.22
CA GLN A 140 -4.81 -1.33 0.54
C GLN A 140 -3.85 -2.47 0.18
N LEU A 141 -3.06 -2.95 1.14
CA LEU A 141 -2.33 -4.21 0.95
C LEU A 141 -3.30 -5.40 0.96
N SER A 142 -3.07 -6.32 0.04
CA SER A 142 -3.67 -7.66 0.03
C SER A 142 -3.04 -8.56 1.09
N ASP A 143 -3.66 -9.70 1.37
CA ASP A 143 -3.14 -10.66 2.35
C ASP A 143 -1.75 -11.18 1.98
N ILE A 144 -1.52 -11.47 0.69
CA ILE A 144 -0.23 -11.92 0.15
C ILE A 144 0.85 -10.85 0.33
N GLU A 145 0.51 -9.58 0.09
CA GLU A 145 1.44 -8.47 0.31
C GLU A 145 1.77 -8.27 1.80
N MET A 146 0.80 -8.49 2.69
CA MET A 146 1.05 -8.47 4.13
C MET A 146 1.93 -9.66 4.56
N ASP A 147 1.71 -10.86 4.02
CA ASP A 147 2.58 -12.01 4.26
C ASP A 147 4.01 -11.73 3.79
N ALA A 148 4.19 -11.16 2.60
CA ALA A 148 5.51 -10.76 2.09
C ALA A 148 6.19 -9.76 3.02
N LEU A 149 5.44 -8.77 3.54
CA LEU A 149 5.95 -7.78 4.49
C LEU A 149 6.41 -8.45 5.80
N ILE A 150 5.66 -9.42 6.32
CA ILE A 150 6.00 -10.17 7.53
C ILE A 150 7.24 -11.04 7.28
N ALA A 151 7.31 -11.74 6.13
CA ALA A 151 8.49 -12.50 5.72
C ALA A 151 9.74 -11.62 5.71
N TYR A 152 9.64 -10.42 5.13
CA TYR A 152 10.74 -9.46 5.14
C TYR A 152 11.13 -9.03 6.55
N MET A 153 10.17 -8.74 7.44
CA MET A 153 10.45 -8.38 8.83
C MET A 153 11.17 -9.49 9.60
N GLN A 154 10.86 -10.75 9.33
CA GLN A 154 11.54 -11.89 9.96
C GLN A 154 12.95 -12.10 9.38
N ALA A 155 13.04 -12.13 8.05
CA ALA A 155 14.28 -12.44 7.33
C ALA A 155 15.35 -11.35 7.49
N LYS A 156 14.97 -10.05 7.54
CA LYS A 156 15.93 -8.95 7.73
C LYS A 156 16.72 -9.06 9.04
N ASP A 157 16.15 -9.75 10.02
CA ASP A 157 16.70 -9.95 11.35
C ASP A 157 17.43 -11.30 11.49
N GLY A 158 17.54 -12.06 10.40
CA GLY A 158 18.15 -13.39 10.38
C GLY A 158 17.27 -14.50 10.96
N ASN A 159 15.97 -14.25 11.17
CA ASN A 159 15.03 -15.27 11.61
C ASN A 159 14.45 -16.04 10.42
N SER A 160 13.96 -17.25 10.66
CA SER A 160 13.25 -18.04 9.66
C SER A 160 11.92 -17.39 9.27
N VAL A 161 11.60 -17.37 7.98
CA VAL A 161 10.28 -16.98 7.49
C VAL A 161 9.26 -18.05 7.90
N THR A 162 8.17 -17.65 8.55
CA THR A 162 7.13 -18.57 9.03
C THR A 162 5.83 -18.51 8.23
N VAL A 163 5.60 -17.39 7.54
CA VAL A 163 4.43 -17.23 6.67
C VAL A 163 4.46 -18.23 5.52
N ALA A 164 3.28 -18.76 5.17
CA ALA A 164 3.17 -19.68 4.05
C ALA A 164 3.47 -18.95 2.73
N LEU A 165 4.40 -19.50 1.95
CA LEU A 165 4.61 -19.03 0.59
C LEU A 165 3.32 -19.24 -0.21
N PRO A 166 2.93 -18.28 -1.06
CA PRO A 166 1.75 -18.42 -1.90
C PRO A 166 1.97 -19.58 -2.88
N THR A 167 1.47 -20.76 -2.54
CA THR A 167 1.40 -21.87 -3.48
C THR A 167 0.29 -21.59 -4.48
N SER A 168 0.52 -21.83 -5.76
CA SER A 168 -0.54 -21.87 -6.77
C SER A 168 -1.58 -22.90 -6.32
N THR A 169 -2.70 -22.41 -5.76
CA THR A 169 -4.04 -23.03 -5.55
C THR A 169 -4.49 -23.11 -4.07
N PRO A 170 -5.64 -22.49 -3.76
CA PRO A 170 -6.75 -23.17 -3.11
C PRO A 170 -7.81 -23.55 -4.16
N PRO A 171 -8.63 -24.60 -3.94
CA PRO A 171 -9.76 -24.89 -4.81
C PRO A 171 -10.58 -23.62 -4.96
N VAL A 172 -10.81 -23.22 -6.20
CA VAL A 172 -11.95 -22.35 -6.48
C VAL A 172 -13.15 -23.15 -6.01
N GLU A 173 -13.64 -22.87 -4.80
CA GLU A 173 -15.06 -23.04 -4.55
C GLU A 173 -15.73 -22.27 -5.66
N GLU A 174 -16.33 -23.03 -6.56
CA GLU A 174 -17.14 -22.59 -7.66
C GLU A 174 -18.33 -21.80 -7.08
N LYS A 175 -18.09 -20.57 -6.65
CA LYS A 175 -19.10 -19.53 -6.69
C LYS A 175 -19.32 -19.31 -8.17
N THR A 176 -20.35 -19.98 -8.69
CA THR A 176 -20.96 -19.69 -9.99
C THR A 176 -20.94 -18.19 -10.18
N ALA A 177 -20.02 -17.73 -11.02
CA ALA A 177 -19.97 -16.36 -11.44
C ALA A 177 -21.27 -16.12 -12.20
N ALA A 178 -22.25 -15.50 -11.54
CA ALA A 178 -23.19 -14.67 -12.26
C ALA A 178 -22.33 -13.64 -12.98
N ALA A 179 -22.20 -13.82 -14.30
CA ALA A 179 -21.46 -12.93 -15.17
C ALA A 179 -21.94 -11.49 -14.95
N SER A 180 -21.19 -10.72 -14.16
CA SER A 180 -21.23 -9.28 -14.22
C SER A 180 -20.62 -8.93 -15.57
N ALA A 181 -21.47 -8.61 -16.53
CA ALA A 181 -21.06 -8.12 -17.82
C ALA A 181 -20.12 -6.92 -17.62
N ALA A 182 -18.92 -6.99 -18.18
CA ALA A 182 -18.03 -5.84 -18.28
C ALA A 182 -18.81 -4.66 -18.89
N PRO A 183 -18.59 -3.42 -18.39
CA PRO A 183 -19.26 -2.25 -18.96
C PRO A 183 -18.87 -2.14 -20.43
N VAL A 184 -19.89 -2.08 -21.29
CA VAL A 184 -19.70 -1.95 -22.73
C VAL A 184 -19.04 -0.61 -23.01
N VAL A 185 -17.90 -0.64 -23.71
CA VAL A 185 -17.20 0.57 -24.17
C VAL A 185 -18.12 1.30 -25.16
N ALA A 186 -18.47 2.54 -24.82
CA ALA A 186 -19.29 3.39 -25.67
C ALA A 186 -18.56 3.69 -26.99
N LYS A 187 -19.26 3.67 -28.12
CA LYS A 187 -18.65 3.80 -29.45
C LYS A 187 -18.37 5.26 -29.82
N ASN A 188 -18.90 6.21 -29.07
CA ASN A 188 -18.66 7.64 -29.24
C ASN A 188 -18.97 8.44 -27.95
N ALA A 189 -18.60 9.72 -28.00
CA ALA A 189 -18.68 10.63 -26.86
C ALA A 189 -20.12 10.89 -26.38
N GLU A 190 -21.09 11.07 -27.30
CA GLU A 190 -22.50 11.21 -26.91
C GLU A 190 -23.04 9.96 -26.17
N GLU A 191 -22.64 8.76 -26.59
CA GLU A 191 -23.05 7.50 -25.95
C GLU A 191 -22.41 7.34 -24.56
N ALA A 192 -21.14 7.75 -24.41
CA ALA A 192 -20.44 7.72 -23.13
C ALA A 192 -21.06 8.67 -22.09
N ILE A 193 -21.42 9.89 -22.50
CA ILE A 193 -22.05 10.88 -21.62
C ILE A 193 -23.44 10.42 -21.17
N LYS A 194 -24.19 9.76 -22.05
CA LYS A 194 -25.52 9.25 -21.70
C LYS A 194 -25.49 8.03 -20.78
N GLN A 195 -24.44 7.21 -20.88
CA GLN A 195 -24.30 5.98 -20.13
C GLN A 195 -23.60 6.18 -18.77
N TYR A 196 -22.66 7.13 -18.68
CA TYR A 196 -21.81 7.33 -17.51
C TYR A 196 -21.78 8.78 -17.00
N GLY A 197 -22.49 9.70 -17.66
CA GLY A 197 -22.60 11.07 -17.19
C GLY A 197 -23.43 11.15 -15.91
N CYS A 198 -22.88 11.79 -14.89
CA CYS A 198 -23.63 12.17 -13.70
C CYS A 198 -24.49 13.40 -14.01
N MET A 199 -25.77 13.38 -13.60
CA MET A 199 -26.67 14.54 -13.69
C MET A 199 -26.35 15.58 -12.62
#